data_AF-A0A1L9BJJ6-F1
#
_entry.id   AF-A0A1L9BJJ6-F1
#
_cell.length_a   1.000
_cell.length_b   1.000
_cell.length_c   1.000
_cell.angle_alpha   90.00
_cell.angle_beta   90.00
_cell.angle_gamma   90.00
#
_symmetry.space_group_name_H-M   'P 1'
#
loop_
_entity.id
_entity.type
_entity.pdbx_description
1 polymer ?
#
loop_
_entity_poly.entity_id
_entity_poly.type
_entity_poly.pdbx_seq_one_letter_code
_entity_poly.pdbx_strand_id
1 'polypeptide(L)'
;MITEQSPVLEFPAWLHGTTAAILRKVRAEGKWWAREYLKTGAFPPPRQMLRVRPGEVLVMHSGADFDLDRTGWWVHLFGEVSTHLDECILTEERQRTESAFEDFCLSTPWGALYHAASPPPPHSAERMAKRLASLIRFWEALQGPRYAFRFGKKYTLEELMEDIWRKTLEAWCPRGPASVREHLALTVERMARATREECLEAVLRVMPSVVEMDTDLKHREELRDPGFLCERLSALPPKKFEELSSAYSYALSIQLWDWNRVLERE
;
A
#
# COMPACT_ATOMS: atom_id res chain seq x y z
N MET A 1 9.77 -36.34 13.90
CA MET A 1 10.13 -34.93 13.68
C MET A 1 9.88 -34.61 12.22
N ILE A 2 8.72 -34.04 11.90
CA ILE A 2 8.46 -33.49 10.57
C ILE A 2 9.03 -32.06 10.64
N THR A 3 10.16 -31.82 9.99
CA THR A 3 10.60 -30.46 9.70
C THR A 3 9.55 -29.86 8.77
N GLU A 4 8.64 -29.07 9.31
CA GLU A 4 7.79 -28.20 8.51
C GLU A 4 8.72 -27.31 7.67
N GLN A 5 8.83 -27.64 6.39
CA GLN A 5 9.51 -26.77 5.43
C GLN A 5 8.67 -25.51 5.36
N SER A 6 9.10 -24.43 6.03
CA SER A 6 8.53 -23.11 5.81
C SER A 6 8.51 -22.83 4.30
N PRO A 7 7.39 -22.36 3.74
CA PRO A 7 7.27 -22.14 2.31
C PRO A 7 8.40 -21.22 1.84
N VAL A 8 9.06 -21.60 0.74
CA VAL A 8 10.16 -20.82 0.18
C VAL A 8 9.60 -19.48 -0.31
N LEU A 9 10.05 -18.38 0.27
CA LEU A 9 9.68 -17.04 -0.16
C LEU A 9 10.51 -16.66 -1.39
N GLU A 10 9.85 -16.30 -2.48
CA GLU A 10 10.49 -15.91 -3.73
C GLU A 10 9.96 -14.58 -4.24
N PHE A 11 10.88 -13.77 -4.76
CA PHE A 11 10.60 -12.45 -5.31
C PHE A 11 11.13 -12.36 -6.76
N PRO A 12 10.52 -11.52 -7.61
CA PRO A 12 11.01 -11.31 -8.96
C PRO A 12 12.48 -10.89 -8.98
N ALA A 13 13.30 -11.59 -9.78
CA ALA A 13 14.75 -11.37 -9.82
C ALA A 13 15.14 -9.94 -10.21
N TRP A 14 14.27 -9.26 -10.95
CA TRP A 14 14.46 -7.88 -11.37
C TRP A 14 14.25 -6.85 -10.26
N LEU A 15 13.80 -7.24 -9.07
CA LEU A 15 13.80 -6.41 -7.85
C LEU A 15 15.09 -6.55 -7.02
N HIS A 16 16.05 -7.37 -7.46
CA HIS A 16 17.34 -7.53 -6.81
C HIS A 16 18.48 -6.97 -7.67
N GLY A 17 19.32 -6.14 -7.08
CA GLY A 17 20.40 -5.44 -7.78
C GLY A 17 20.68 -4.05 -7.20
N THR A 18 21.40 -3.23 -7.96
CA THR A 18 21.47 -1.78 -7.72
C THR A 18 20.22 -1.10 -8.25
N THR A 19 19.88 0.07 -7.70
CA THR A 19 18.70 0.84 -8.10
C THR A 19 18.67 1.09 -9.62
N ALA A 20 19.79 1.53 -10.19
CA ALA A 20 19.90 1.79 -11.63
C ALA A 20 19.68 0.53 -12.50
N ALA A 21 20.18 -0.63 -12.04
CA ALA A 21 19.98 -1.89 -12.76
C ALA A 21 18.52 -2.34 -12.69
N ILE A 22 17.88 -2.18 -11.52
CA ILE A 22 16.47 -2.53 -11.31
C ILE A 22 15.58 -1.64 -12.17
N LEU A 23 15.77 -0.32 -12.17
CA LEU A 23 14.99 0.61 -12.99
C LEU A 23 15.00 0.26 -14.49
N ARG A 24 16.12 -0.22 -15.02
CA ARG A 24 16.18 -0.70 -16.41
C ARG A 24 15.36 -1.98 -16.61
N LYS A 25 15.42 -2.91 -15.66
CA LYS A 25 14.69 -4.18 -15.73
C LYS A 25 13.18 -3.99 -15.55
N VAL A 26 12.73 -3.22 -14.56
CA VAL A 26 11.29 -2.94 -14.31
C VAL A 26 10.64 -2.27 -15.51
N ARG A 27 11.35 -1.36 -16.19
CA ARG A 27 10.88 -0.75 -17.44
C ARG A 27 10.70 -1.79 -18.55
N ALA A 28 11.67 -2.69 -18.73
CA ALA A 28 11.58 -3.73 -19.74
C ALA A 28 10.44 -4.72 -19.44
N GLU A 29 10.27 -5.08 -18.17
CA GLU A 29 9.22 -5.97 -17.68
C GLU A 29 7.83 -5.34 -17.83
N GLY A 30 7.61 -4.08 -17.39
CA GLY A 30 6.33 -3.38 -17.55
C GLY A 30 5.88 -3.31 -19.01
N LYS A 31 6.80 -2.97 -19.93
CA LYS A 31 6.50 -2.97 -21.37
C LYS A 31 6.20 -4.36 -21.92
N TRP A 32 6.85 -5.39 -21.41
CA TRP A 32 6.58 -6.77 -21.83
C TRP A 32 5.24 -7.27 -21.30
N TRP A 33 4.96 -7.06 -20.01
CA TRP A 33 3.68 -7.39 -19.38
C TRP A 33 2.50 -6.70 -20.06
N ALA A 34 2.64 -5.43 -20.46
CA ALA A 34 1.60 -4.75 -21.25
C ALA A 34 1.31 -5.49 -22.56
N ARG A 35 2.36 -5.88 -23.30
CA ARG A 35 2.19 -6.62 -24.56
C ARG A 35 1.54 -7.98 -24.36
N GLU A 36 1.94 -8.72 -23.33
CA GLU A 36 1.33 -10.03 -23.03
C GLU A 36 -0.12 -9.89 -22.58
N TYR A 37 -0.43 -8.89 -21.77
CA TYR A 37 -1.81 -8.60 -21.36
C TYR A 37 -2.70 -8.25 -22.55
N LEU A 38 -2.25 -7.35 -23.44
CA LEU A 38 -3.00 -7.00 -24.65
C LEU A 38 -3.18 -8.20 -25.59
N LYS A 39 -2.25 -9.16 -25.58
CA LYS A 39 -2.32 -10.37 -26.41
C LYS A 39 -3.21 -11.46 -25.82
N THR A 40 -3.19 -11.65 -24.51
CA THR A 40 -3.75 -12.84 -23.84
C THR A 40 -4.87 -12.54 -22.86
N GLY A 41 -5.06 -11.28 -22.49
CA GLY A 41 -5.97 -10.84 -21.43
C GLY A 41 -5.47 -11.12 -20.01
N ALA A 42 -4.24 -11.59 -19.83
CA ALA A 42 -3.68 -11.96 -18.53
C ALA A 42 -2.21 -11.50 -18.38
N PHE A 43 -1.81 -11.25 -17.13
CA PHE A 43 -0.42 -10.93 -16.79
C PHE A 43 0.40 -12.21 -16.64
N PRO A 44 1.58 -12.31 -17.27
CA PRO A 44 2.44 -13.47 -17.13
C PRO A 44 3.18 -13.44 -15.78
N PRO A 45 3.57 -14.60 -15.23
CA PRO A 45 4.47 -14.62 -14.08
C PRO A 45 5.84 -14.00 -14.43
N PRO A 46 6.59 -13.47 -13.45
CA PRO A 46 7.96 -13.05 -13.67
C PRO A 46 8.80 -14.19 -14.25
N ARG A 47 9.64 -13.90 -15.24
CA ARG A 47 10.45 -14.92 -15.94
C ARG A 47 11.49 -15.59 -15.05
N GLN A 48 11.94 -14.89 -14.00
CA GLN A 48 12.90 -15.39 -13.05
C GLN A 48 12.50 -14.96 -11.65
N MET A 49 12.45 -15.94 -10.76
CA MET A 49 12.22 -15.77 -9.33
C MET A 49 13.53 -16.03 -8.60
N LEU A 50 13.79 -15.27 -7.55
CA LEU A 50 14.94 -15.45 -6.65
C LEU A 50 14.42 -15.67 -5.23
N ARG A 51 15.01 -16.65 -4.56
CA ARG A 51 14.70 -16.95 -3.16
C ARG A 51 15.17 -15.83 -2.26
N VAL A 52 14.29 -15.35 -1.40
CA VAL A 52 14.61 -14.46 -0.29
C VAL A 52 15.01 -15.31 0.91
N ARG A 53 16.21 -15.09 1.44
CA ARG A 53 16.69 -15.82 2.63
C ARG A 53 16.12 -15.16 3.90
N PRO A 54 15.86 -15.94 4.95
CA PRO A 54 15.50 -15.37 6.26
C PRO A 54 16.53 -14.32 6.71
N GLY A 55 16.05 -13.19 7.23
CA GLY A 55 16.87 -12.07 7.66
C GLY A 55 17.38 -11.12 6.56
N GLU A 56 17.20 -11.45 5.27
CA GLU A 56 17.47 -10.49 4.20
C GLU A 56 16.57 -9.26 4.33
N VAL A 57 17.12 -8.11 3.95
CA VAL A 57 16.41 -6.83 4.06
C VAL A 57 15.73 -6.49 2.75
N LEU A 58 14.41 -6.33 2.79
CA LEU A 58 13.57 -5.85 1.71
C LEU A 58 13.31 -4.35 1.89
N VAL A 59 13.76 -3.53 0.93
CA VAL A 59 13.54 -2.08 0.96
C VAL A 59 12.17 -1.75 0.40
N MET A 60 11.26 -1.37 1.30
CA MET A 60 9.83 -1.17 1.04
C MET A 60 9.46 0.27 0.71
N HIS A 61 10.35 1.24 0.93
CA HIS A 61 10.10 2.65 0.63
C HIS A 61 11.37 3.35 0.16
N SER A 62 11.24 4.34 -0.73
CA SER A 62 12.38 5.07 -1.32
C SER A 62 13.20 5.84 -0.29
N GLY A 63 12.56 6.38 0.75
CA GLY A 63 13.22 7.08 1.87
C GLY A 63 13.84 6.18 2.94
N ALA A 64 13.85 4.85 2.75
CA ALA A 64 14.35 3.92 3.77
C ALA A 64 15.87 3.67 3.68
N ASP A 65 16.45 3.80 2.50
CA ASP A 65 17.88 3.59 2.24
C ASP A 65 18.34 4.53 1.10
N PHE A 66 19.45 5.23 1.34
CA PHE A 66 20.02 6.22 0.42
C PHE A 66 21.30 5.71 -0.28
N ASP A 67 21.80 4.53 0.08
CA ASP A 67 22.93 3.90 -0.61
C ASP A 67 22.43 3.20 -1.88
N LEU A 68 22.22 4.00 -2.94
CA LEU A 68 21.65 3.55 -4.21
C LEU A 68 22.56 2.60 -5.01
N ASP A 69 23.84 2.58 -4.67
CA ASP A 69 24.85 1.71 -5.30
C ASP A 69 24.92 0.33 -4.64
N ARG A 70 24.31 0.17 -3.45
CA ARG A 70 24.20 -1.10 -2.76
C ARG A 70 23.36 -2.09 -3.57
N THR A 71 23.90 -3.30 -3.72
CA THR A 71 23.13 -4.44 -4.24
C THR A 71 22.21 -5.00 -3.15
N GLY A 72 20.92 -5.11 -3.44
CA GLY A 72 19.95 -5.70 -2.52
C GLY A 72 18.55 -5.77 -3.10
N TRP A 73 17.56 -6.01 -2.24
CA TRP A 73 16.15 -6.09 -2.59
C TRP A 73 15.48 -4.71 -2.49
N TRP A 74 15.07 -4.16 -3.64
CA TRP A 74 14.43 -2.84 -3.72
C TRP A 74 12.97 -2.98 -4.14
N VAL A 75 12.15 -3.52 -3.24
CA VAL A 75 10.75 -3.89 -3.51
C VAL A 75 9.89 -2.67 -3.87
N HIS A 76 10.18 -1.49 -3.32
CA HIS A 76 9.44 -0.26 -3.66
C HIS A 76 9.54 0.12 -5.14
N LEU A 77 10.59 -0.29 -5.84
CA LEU A 77 10.76 -0.05 -7.29
C LEU A 77 9.79 -0.89 -8.14
N PHE A 78 9.03 -1.80 -7.52
CA PHE A 78 7.93 -2.48 -8.18
C PHE A 78 6.89 -1.51 -8.76
N GLY A 79 6.65 -0.35 -8.11
CA GLY A 79 5.72 0.66 -8.60
C GLY A 79 6.03 1.18 -10.01
N GLU A 80 7.30 1.14 -10.42
CA GLU A 80 7.73 1.54 -11.76
C GLU A 80 7.21 0.60 -12.87
N VAL A 81 6.86 -0.64 -12.52
CA VAL A 81 6.23 -1.57 -13.46
C VAL A 81 4.86 -1.04 -13.86
N SER A 82 4.05 -0.58 -12.90
CA SER A 82 2.73 0.02 -13.18
C SER A 82 2.87 1.28 -14.04
N THR A 83 3.83 2.14 -13.76
CA THR A 83 4.10 3.34 -14.57
C THR A 83 4.39 2.97 -16.04
N HIS A 84 5.20 1.95 -16.28
CA HIS A 84 5.55 1.53 -17.65
C HIS A 84 4.49 0.65 -18.33
N LEU A 85 3.61 0.01 -17.57
CA LEU A 85 2.39 -0.61 -18.07
C LEU A 85 1.46 0.46 -18.68
N ASP A 86 1.22 1.54 -17.94
CA ASP A 86 0.35 2.64 -18.35
C ASP A 86 0.81 3.33 -19.65
N GLU A 87 2.13 3.47 -19.84
CA GLU A 87 2.69 4.03 -21.09
C GLU A 87 2.29 3.23 -22.35
N CYS A 88 1.93 1.96 -22.20
CA CYS A 88 1.66 1.05 -23.31
C CYS A 88 0.17 0.76 -23.52
N ILE A 89 -0.71 1.32 -22.69
CA ILE A 89 -2.12 0.94 -22.63
C ILE A 89 -3.00 2.16 -22.92
N LEU A 90 -4.03 1.94 -23.75
CA LEU A 90 -4.97 2.99 -24.12
C LEU A 90 -5.76 3.45 -22.89
N THR A 91 -6.17 4.72 -22.87
CA THR A 91 -6.84 5.32 -21.71
C THR A 91 -8.15 4.59 -21.39
N GLU A 92 -8.85 4.09 -22.40
CA GLU A 92 -10.09 3.33 -22.28
C GLU A 92 -9.90 1.97 -21.59
N GLU A 93 -8.75 1.32 -21.77
CA GLU A 93 -8.43 0.01 -21.18
C GLU A 93 -7.74 0.11 -19.81
N ARG A 94 -7.36 1.33 -19.40
CA ARG A 94 -6.56 1.57 -18.18
C ARG A 94 -7.23 1.01 -16.94
N GLN A 95 -8.50 1.35 -16.68
CA GLN A 95 -9.18 0.91 -15.46
C GLN A 95 -9.29 -0.62 -15.35
N ARG A 96 -9.59 -1.29 -16.48
CA ARG A 96 -9.68 -2.75 -16.55
C ARG A 96 -8.31 -3.39 -16.33
N THR A 97 -7.29 -2.84 -16.97
CA THR A 97 -5.90 -3.27 -16.83
C THR A 97 -5.43 -3.13 -15.39
N GLU A 98 -5.57 -1.96 -14.78
CA GLU A 98 -5.15 -1.69 -13.40
C GLU A 98 -5.79 -2.66 -12.41
N SER A 99 -7.07 -2.96 -12.60
CA SER A 99 -7.80 -3.92 -11.76
C SER A 99 -7.25 -5.34 -11.94
N ALA A 100 -7.09 -5.79 -13.19
CA ALA A 100 -6.52 -7.11 -13.48
C ALA A 100 -5.06 -7.24 -13.02
N PHE A 101 -4.30 -6.15 -13.10
CA PHE A 101 -2.90 -6.08 -12.67
C PHE A 101 -2.79 -6.22 -11.16
N GLU A 102 -3.62 -5.48 -10.42
CA GLU A 102 -3.67 -5.59 -8.98
C GLU A 102 -4.13 -7.00 -8.56
N ASP A 103 -5.17 -7.56 -9.16
CA ASP A 103 -5.63 -8.92 -8.85
C ASP A 103 -4.52 -9.97 -9.06
N PHE A 104 -3.77 -9.86 -10.16
CA PHE A 104 -2.60 -10.67 -10.41
C PHE A 104 -1.53 -10.48 -9.32
N CYS A 105 -1.18 -9.24 -8.96
CA CYS A 105 -0.20 -8.96 -7.93
C CYS A 105 -0.63 -9.51 -6.57
N LEU A 106 -1.89 -9.32 -6.20
CA LEU A 106 -2.47 -9.82 -4.97
C LEU A 106 -2.48 -11.34 -4.94
N SER A 107 -2.36 -12.06 -6.05
CA SER A 107 -2.19 -13.53 -6.05
C SER A 107 -0.79 -14.00 -5.60
N THR A 108 0.14 -13.07 -5.34
CA THR A 108 1.55 -13.38 -5.02
C THR A 108 1.98 -12.73 -3.69
N PRO A 109 2.96 -13.32 -2.97
CA PRO A 109 3.43 -12.76 -1.70
C PRO A 109 4.12 -11.40 -1.87
N TRP A 110 4.92 -11.22 -2.93
CA TRP A 110 5.62 -9.96 -3.20
C TRP A 110 4.66 -8.84 -3.60
N GLY A 111 3.62 -9.15 -4.40
CA GLY A 111 2.62 -8.18 -4.81
C GLY A 111 1.69 -7.80 -3.67
N ALA A 112 1.29 -8.77 -2.84
CA ALA A 112 0.52 -8.52 -1.62
C ALA A 112 1.28 -7.62 -0.63
N LEU A 113 2.56 -7.91 -0.39
CA LEU A 113 3.42 -7.10 0.47
C LEU A 113 3.56 -5.66 -0.05
N TYR A 114 3.85 -5.48 -1.35
CA TYR A 114 3.96 -4.15 -1.94
C TYR A 114 2.66 -3.35 -1.78
N HIS A 115 1.52 -3.95 -2.12
CA HIS A 115 0.22 -3.28 -2.04
C HIS A 115 -0.24 -2.99 -0.62
N ALA A 116 0.26 -3.70 0.40
CA ALA A 116 0.00 -3.40 1.80
C ALA A 116 0.97 -2.36 2.39
N ALA A 117 2.23 -2.33 1.94
CA ALA A 117 3.24 -1.41 2.46
C ALA A 117 3.23 -0.04 1.74
N SER A 118 2.87 -0.01 0.47
CA SER A 118 2.81 1.21 -0.35
C SER A 118 1.64 1.12 -1.33
N PRO A 119 0.40 1.11 -0.82
CA PRO A 119 -0.81 0.96 -1.63
C PRO A 119 -0.92 2.07 -2.69
N PRO A 120 -0.98 1.76 -3.99
CA PRO A 120 -1.28 2.75 -5.02
C PRO A 120 -2.77 3.19 -4.94
N PRO A 121 -3.15 4.39 -5.40
CA PRO A 121 -4.56 4.76 -5.51
C PRO A 121 -5.35 3.78 -6.42
N PRO A 122 -6.68 3.68 -6.26
CA PRO A 122 -7.52 4.31 -5.24
C PRO A 122 -7.46 3.58 -3.87
N HIS A 123 -7.69 4.31 -2.78
CA HIS A 123 -7.65 3.77 -1.41
C HIS A 123 -9.04 3.56 -0.80
N SER A 124 -9.97 2.99 -1.57
CA SER A 124 -11.29 2.66 -1.05
C SER A 124 -11.23 1.56 0.01
N ALA A 125 -12.18 1.58 0.94
CA ALA A 125 -12.29 0.56 1.99
C ALA A 125 -12.31 -0.86 1.40
N GLU A 126 -13.14 -1.11 0.38
CA GLU A 126 -13.22 -2.42 -0.28
C GLU A 126 -11.87 -2.84 -0.90
N ARG A 127 -11.21 -1.92 -1.61
CA ARG A 127 -9.91 -2.23 -2.25
C ARG A 127 -8.84 -2.47 -1.20
N MET A 128 -8.83 -1.72 -0.10
CA MET A 128 -7.84 -1.91 0.97
C MET A 128 -8.09 -3.22 1.73
N ALA A 129 -9.35 -3.58 1.93
CA ALA A 129 -9.72 -4.89 2.47
C ALA A 129 -9.13 -6.02 1.62
N LYS A 130 -9.24 -5.95 0.29
CA LYS A 130 -8.65 -6.96 -0.63
C LYS A 130 -7.13 -7.03 -0.52
N ARG A 131 -6.43 -5.89 -0.47
CA ARG A 131 -4.97 -5.83 -0.34
C ARG A 131 -4.49 -6.43 0.98
N LEU A 132 -5.11 -6.03 2.08
CA LEU A 132 -4.77 -6.53 3.42
C LEU A 132 -5.15 -8.00 3.60
N ALA A 133 -6.29 -8.44 3.06
CA ALA A 133 -6.67 -9.86 3.05
C ALA A 133 -5.61 -10.71 2.34
N SER A 134 -5.09 -10.23 1.21
CA SER A 134 -4.02 -10.92 0.49
C SER A 134 -2.72 -10.98 1.31
N LEU A 135 -2.34 -9.90 1.98
CA LEU A 135 -1.19 -9.92 2.90
C LEU A 135 -1.36 -10.98 3.98
N ILE A 136 -2.53 -11.03 4.64
CA ILE A 136 -2.84 -12.01 5.69
C ILE A 136 -2.71 -13.45 5.17
N ARG A 137 -3.11 -13.71 3.92
CA ARG A 137 -2.96 -15.02 3.28
C ARG A 137 -1.49 -15.45 3.16
N PHE A 138 -0.59 -14.51 2.92
CA PHE A 138 0.86 -14.77 2.80
C PHE A 138 1.64 -14.48 4.08
N TRP A 139 0.96 -14.22 5.20
CA TRP A 139 1.57 -13.74 6.44
C TRP A 139 2.78 -14.57 6.89
N GLU A 140 2.61 -15.90 6.96
CA GLU A 140 3.67 -16.81 7.43
C GLU A 140 4.91 -16.80 6.53
N ALA A 141 4.72 -16.77 5.22
CA ALA A 141 5.83 -16.74 4.27
C ALA A 141 6.62 -15.42 4.37
N LEU A 142 5.95 -14.34 4.75
CA LEU A 142 6.51 -13.00 4.89
C LEU A 142 7.15 -12.74 6.27
N GLN A 143 7.17 -13.72 7.18
CA GLN A 143 7.83 -13.55 8.49
C GLN A 143 9.36 -13.60 8.43
N GLY A 144 9.91 -14.29 7.42
CA GLY A 144 11.35 -14.53 7.32
C GLY A 144 12.22 -13.27 7.12
N PRO A 145 11.87 -12.35 6.20
CA PRO A 145 12.68 -11.17 5.91
C PRO A 145 12.64 -10.08 7.00
N ARG A 146 13.49 -9.07 6.83
CA ARG A 146 13.39 -7.78 7.52
C ARG A 146 13.01 -6.69 6.54
N TYR A 147 12.30 -5.68 7.01
CA TYR A 147 11.77 -4.64 6.14
C TYR A 147 12.39 -3.29 6.47
N ALA A 148 12.93 -2.61 5.46
CA ALA A 148 13.37 -1.22 5.58
C ALA A 148 12.27 -0.33 5.00
N PHE A 149 11.66 0.51 5.83
CA PHE A 149 10.53 1.36 5.42
C PHE A 149 10.73 2.83 5.81
N ARG A 150 11.21 3.09 7.03
CA ARG A 150 11.46 4.45 7.51
C ARG A 150 12.80 4.52 8.25
N PHE A 151 13.60 5.53 7.88
CA PHE A 151 14.80 6.02 8.59
C PHE A 151 15.67 4.94 9.25
N GLY A 152 16.28 4.05 8.46
CA GLY A 152 17.32 3.12 8.93
C GLY A 152 16.86 2.00 9.87
N LYS A 153 15.60 1.97 10.32
CA LYS A 153 15.04 0.86 11.11
C LYS A 153 14.75 -0.35 10.23
N LYS A 154 15.07 -1.54 10.74
CA LYS A 154 14.74 -2.84 10.14
C LYS A 154 13.60 -3.48 10.93
N TYR A 155 12.43 -3.55 10.33
CA TYR A 155 11.18 -4.01 10.95
C TYR A 155 10.98 -5.52 10.76
N THR A 156 10.30 -6.20 11.70
CA THR A 156 9.53 -7.43 11.37
C THR A 156 8.31 -7.08 10.52
N LEU A 157 7.55 -8.08 10.05
CA LEU A 157 6.30 -7.84 9.35
C LEU A 157 5.27 -7.17 10.27
N GLU A 158 5.15 -7.64 11.52
CA GLU A 158 4.26 -7.07 12.54
C GLU A 158 4.61 -5.61 12.80
N GLU A 159 5.89 -5.31 13.05
CA GLU A 159 6.32 -3.94 13.32
C GLU A 159 6.06 -3.03 12.11
N LEU A 160 6.27 -3.53 10.89
CA LEU A 160 6.00 -2.77 9.67
C LEU A 160 4.50 -2.48 9.54
N MET A 161 3.66 -3.50 9.68
CA MET A 161 2.22 -3.33 9.56
C MET A 161 1.65 -2.45 10.67
N GLU A 162 2.18 -2.56 11.88
CA GLU A 162 1.82 -1.67 12.98
C GLU A 162 2.21 -0.21 12.68
N ASP A 163 3.43 0.05 12.20
CA ASP A 163 3.88 1.42 11.89
C ASP A 163 3.06 2.07 10.76
N ILE A 164 2.64 1.28 9.77
CA ILE A 164 1.84 1.78 8.63
C ILE A 164 0.37 1.91 9.00
N TRP A 165 -0.21 0.91 9.66
CA TRP A 165 -1.66 0.75 9.75
C TRP A 165 -2.25 1.04 11.12
N ARG A 166 -1.47 1.18 12.22
CA ARG A 166 -2.00 1.34 13.59
C ARG A 166 -3.19 2.28 13.68
N LYS A 167 -3.06 3.51 13.16
CA LYS A 167 -4.11 4.54 13.23
C LYS A 167 -5.37 4.14 12.48
N THR A 168 -5.21 3.55 11.30
CA THR A 168 -6.31 3.02 10.51
C THR A 168 -6.98 1.85 11.24
N LEU A 169 -6.21 0.91 11.78
CA LEU A 169 -6.75 -0.23 12.55
C LEU A 169 -7.55 0.25 13.76
N GLU A 170 -6.99 1.14 14.59
CA GLU A 170 -7.65 1.71 15.76
C GLU A 170 -8.96 2.45 15.41
N ALA A 171 -9.01 3.12 14.25
CA ALA A 171 -10.20 3.83 13.80
C ALA A 171 -11.33 2.90 13.35
N TRP A 172 -11.00 1.81 12.68
CA TRP A 172 -11.98 0.82 12.21
C TRP A 172 -12.41 -0.13 13.32
N CYS A 173 -11.49 -0.53 14.18
CA CYS A 173 -11.69 -1.52 15.24
C CYS A 173 -11.09 -1.01 16.57
N PRO A 174 -11.76 -0.07 17.26
CA PRO A 174 -11.26 0.47 18.52
C PRO A 174 -11.05 -0.63 19.57
N ARG A 175 -9.91 -0.60 20.27
CA ARG A 175 -9.52 -1.63 21.25
C ARG A 175 -9.46 -3.04 20.64
N GLY A 176 -9.05 -3.13 19.38
CA GLY A 176 -8.83 -4.39 18.68
C GLY A 176 -7.81 -5.31 19.37
N PRO A 177 -7.62 -6.51 18.83
CA PRO A 177 -6.69 -7.50 19.38
C PRO A 177 -5.27 -6.95 19.57
N ALA A 178 -4.53 -7.52 20.53
CA ALA A 178 -3.12 -7.18 20.73
C ALA A 178 -2.22 -7.63 19.56
N SER A 179 -2.64 -8.67 18.83
CA SER A 179 -1.94 -9.13 17.62
C SER A 179 -2.31 -8.28 16.41
N VAL A 180 -1.29 -7.70 15.75
CA VAL A 180 -1.45 -6.90 14.53
C VAL A 180 -2.17 -7.69 13.44
N ARG A 181 -1.85 -8.98 13.29
CA ARG A 181 -2.47 -9.85 12.29
C ARG A 181 -3.97 -10.03 12.53
N GLU A 182 -4.37 -10.26 13.78
CA GLU A 182 -5.78 -10.44 14.14
C GLU A 182 -6.55 -9.12 13.99
N HIS A 183 -5.92 -8.00 14.36
CA HIS A 183 -6.50 -6.68 14.17
C HIS A 183 -6.70 -6.33 12.69
N LEU A 184 -5.73 -6.68 11.83
CA LEU A 184 -5.85 -6.59 10.39
C LEU A 184 -7.02 -7.44 9.86
N ALA A 185 -7.16 -8.69 10.31
CA ALA A 185 -8.24 -9.57 9.87
C ALA A 185 -9.63 -9.01 10.21
N LEU A 186 -9.82 -8.53 11.44
CA LEU A 186 -11.07 -7.89 11.86
C LEU A 186 -11.37 -6.61 11.05
N THR A 187 -10.33 -5.80 10.80
CA THR A 187 -10.47 -4.57 10.02
C THR A 187 -10.84 -4.87 8.57
N VAL A 188 -10.24 -5.91 7.97
CA VAL A 188 -10.56 -6.38 6.61
C VAL A 188 -12.03 -6.79 6.50
N GLU A 189 -12.53 -7.58 7.45
CA GLU A 189 -13.93 -8.01 7.45
C GLU A 189 -14.89 -6.83 7.52
N ARG A 190 -14.56 -5.82 8.34
CA ARG A 190 -15.36 -4.61 8.48
C ARG A 190 -15.32 -3.74 7.23
N MET A 191 -14.13 -3.44 6.72
CA MET A 191 -13.93 -2.63 5.50
C MET A 191 -14.63 -3.23 4.28
N ALA A 192 -14.61 -4.56 4.13
CA ALA A 192 -15.19 -5.25 2.99
C ALA A 192 -16.72 -5.11 2.89
N ARG A 193 -17.40 -4.75 3.99
CA ARG A 193 -18.87 -4.62 4.06
C ARG A 193 -19.31 -3.23 4.53
N ALA A 194 -18.37 -2.30 4.64
CA ALA A 194 -18.60 -1.02 5.28
C ALA A 194 -19.62 -0.18 4.49
N THR A 195 -20.55 0.46 5.21
CA THR A 195 -21.38 1.50 4.60
C THR A 195 -20.60 2.80 4.43
N ARG A 196 -21.17 3.75 3.69
CA ARG A 196 -20.57 5.08 3.54
C ARG A 196 -20.43 5.79 4.89
N GLU A 197 -21.41 5.64 5.77
CA GLU A 197 -21.44 6.22 7.11
C GLU A 197 -20.32 5.64 7.97
N GLU A 198 -20.12 4.31 7.92
CA GLU A 198 -19.01 3.67 8.64
C GLU A 198 -17.64 4.11 8.13
N CYS A 199 -17.49 4.28 6.81
CA CYS A 199 -16.28 4.85 6.22
C CYS A 199 -16.05 6.28 6.70
N LEU A 200 -17.10 7.10 6.74
CA LEU A 200 -17.03 8.50 7.19
C LEU A 200 -16.58 8.57 8.65
N GLU A 201 -17.17 7.76 9.52
CA GLU A 201 -16.76 7.67 10.92
C GLU A 201 -15.29 7.25 11.08
N ALA A 202 -14.83 6.25 10.32
CA ALA A 202 -13.44 5.82 10.37
C ALA A 202 -12.48 6.94 9.93
N VAL A 203 -12.81 7.66 8.85
CA VAL A 203 -12.02 8.80 8.36
C VAL A 203 -11.96 9.91 9.42
N LEU A 204 -13.10 10.28 10.01
CA LEU A 204 -13.17 11.29 11.07
C LEU A 204 -12.36 10.93 12.31
N ARG A 205 -12.22 9.63 12.63
CA ARG A 205 -11.36 9.18 13.74
C ARG A 205 -9.86 9.31 13.44
N VAL A 206 -9.44 9.14 12.18
CA VAL A 206 -8.01 9.19 11.81
C VAL A 206 -7.52 10.62 11.58
N MET A 207 -8.32 11.46 10.92
CA MET A 207 -7.89 12.80 10.47
C MET A 207 -7.25 13.66 11.57
N PRO A 208 -7.82 13.80 12.79
CA PRO A 208 -7.19 14.60 13.85
C PRO A 208 -5.76 14.14 14.18
N SER A 209 -5.52 12.83 14.22
CA SER A 209 -4.19 12.28 14.48
C SER A 209 -3.19 12.56 13.35
N VAL A 210 -3.66 12.66 12.10
CA VAL A 210 -2.81 13.05 10.96
C VAL A 210 -2.43 14.52 11.06
N VAL A 211 -3.35 15.40 11.45
CA VAL A 211 -3.07 16.83 11.70
C VAL A 211 -2.14 17.06 12.89
N GLU A 212 -2.14 16.16 13.88
CA GLU A 212 -1.17 16.17 14.97
C GLU A 212 0.25 15.83 14.50
N MET A 213 0.37 14.85 13.61
CA MET A 213 1.66 14.39 13.09
C MET A 213 2.29 15.36 12.09
N ASP A 214 1.48 16.13 11.36
CA ASP A 214 1.96 17.11 10.40
C ASP A 214 1.98 18.52 11.01
N THR A 215 3.17 19.00 11.36
CA THR A 215 3.37 20.32 11.96
C THR A 215 3.38 21.45 10.95
N ASP A 216 3.45 21.14 9.65
CA ASP A 216 3.62 22.15 8.59
C ASP A 216 2.28 22.66 8.04
N LEU A 217 1.16 22.03 8.43
CA LEU A 217 -0.18 22.54 8.19
C LEU A 217 -0.39 23.87 8.93
N LYS A 218 -0.90 24.89 8.24
CA LYS A 218 -1.11 26.23 8.81
C LYS A 218 -2.45 26.34 9.54
N HIS A 219 -3.49 25.71 9.00
CA HIS A 219 -4.87 25.80 9.50
C HIS A 219 -5.25 24.59 10.36
N ARG A 220 -4.42 24.28 11.37
CA ARG A 220 -4.55 23.03 12.16
C ARG A 220 -5.77 23.02 13.07
N GLU A 221 -6.22 24.18 13.53
CA GLU A 221 -7.39 24.28 14.41
C GLU A 221 -8.65 23.91 13.63
N GLU A 222 -8.81 24.49 12.44
CA GLU A 222 -9.92 24.21 11.52
C GLU A 222 -9.89 22.76 11.02
N LEU A 223 -8.71 22.26 10.64
CA LEU A 223 -8.54 20.88 10.18
C LEU A 223 -8.70 19.82 11.28
N ARG A 224 -8.80 20.23 12.55
CA ARG A 224 -9.15 19.33 13.67
C ARG A 224 -10.61 19.43 14.06
N ASP A 225 -11.32 20.45 13.62
CA ASP A 225 -12.72 20.65 14.00
C ASP A 225 -13.59 19.55 13.39
N PRO A 226 -14.28 18.74 14.20
CA PRO A 226 -15.12 17.65 13.70
C PRO A 226 -16.27 18.13 12.81
N GLY A 227 -16.80 19.34 13.07
CA GLY A 227 -17.86 19.94 12.28
C GLY A 227 -17.37 20.27 10.87
N PHE A 228 -16.24 20.98 10.78
CA PHE A 228 -15.56 21.32 9.54
C PHE A 228 -15.22 20.06 8.72
N LEU A 229 -14.61 19.06 9.35
CA LEU A 229 -14.27 17.81 8.68
C LEU A 229 -15.51 17.07 8.16
N CYS A 230 -16.57 16.99 8.98
CA CYS A 230 -17.81 16.33 8.58
C CYS A 230 -18.48 17.02 7.39
N GLU A 231 -18.54 18.36 7.41
CA GLU A 231 -19.08 19.17 6.31
C GLU A 231 -18.27 18.96 5.03
N ARG A 232 -16.95 19.12 5.09
CA ARG A 232 -16.07 18.98 3.92
C ARG A 232 -16.10 17.57 3.35
N LEU A 233 -16.08 16.52 4.19
CA LEU A 233 -16.19 15.12 3.74
C LEU A 233 -17.56 14.82 3.13
N SER A 234 -18.64 15.38 3.68
CA SER A 234 -19.99 15.20 3.14
C SER A 234 -20.18 15.91 1.80
N ALA A 235 -19.50 17.03 1.59
CA ALA A 235 -19.52 17.79 0.34
C ALA A 235 -18.63 17.19 -0.76
N LEU A 236 -17.78 16.19 -0.46
CA LEU A 236 -16.93 15.55 -1.47
C LEU A 236 -17.79 14.81 -2.51
N PRO A 237 -17.42 14.90 -3.80
CA PRO A 237 -17.98 14.02 -4.82
C PRO A 237 -17.77 12.54 -4.44
N PRO A 238 -18.71 11.62 -4.75
CA PRO A 238 -18.63 10.22 -4.33
C PRO A 238 -17.29 9.56 -4.67
N LYS A 239 -16.79 9.76 -5.90
CA LYS A 239 -15.50 9.22 -6.34
C LYS A 239 -14.31 9.72 -5.49
N LYS A 240 -14.33 10.98 -5.08
CA LYS A 240 -13.26 11.57 -4.24
C LYS A 240 -13.34 11.04 -2.81
N PHE A 241 -14.55 10.85 -2.29
CA PHE A 241 -14.73 10.21 -0.98
C PHE A 241 -14.27 8.75 -1.00
N GLU A 242 -14.55 8.00 -2.07
CA GLU A 242 -14.07 6.63 -2.23
C GLU A 242 -12.54 6.52 -2.17
N GLU A 243 -11.79 7.52 -2.63
CA GLU A 243 -10.32 7.54 -2.51
C GLU A 243 -9.84 7.65 -1.05
N LEU A 244 -10.70 8.06 -0.12
CA LEU A 244 -10.36 8.27 1.29
C LEU A 244 -11.01 7.26 2.21
N SER A 245 -11.97 6.47 1.70
CA SER A 245 -12.93 5.73 2.52
C SER A 245 -12.29 4.64 3.39
N SER A 246 -11.08 4.17 3.09
CA SER A 246 -10.34 3.26 3.96
C SER A 246 -9.76 3.91 5.21
N ALA A 247 -9.79 5.24 5.34
CA ALA A 247 -9.08 5.97 6.37
C ALA A 247 -7.56 5.70 6.41
N TYR A 248 -6.96 5.47 5.24
CA TYR A 248 -5.51 5.32 5.10
C TYR A 248 -4.80 6.66 5.31
N SER A 249 -3.92 6.72 6.32
CA SER A 249 -3.33 7.97 6.82
C SER A 249 -2.64 8.82 5.74
N TYR A 250 -1.94 8.20 4.79
CA TYR A 250 -1.27 8.94 3.71
C TYR A 250 -2.27 9.60 2.75
N ALA A 251 -3.35 8.90 2.38
CA ALA A 251 -4.40 9.46 1.54
C ALA A 251 -5.10 10.64 2.22
N LEU A 252 -5.35 10.51 3.54
CA LEU A 252 -5.92 11.58 4.35
C LEU A 252 -4.96 12.78 4.48
N SER A 253 -3.65 12.54 4.63
CA SER A 253 -2.65 13.61 4.65
C SER A 253 -2.67 14.44 3.36
N ILE A 254 -2.72 13.80 2.19
CA ILE A 254 -2.85 14.51 0.91
C ILE A 254 -4.13 15.37 0.88
N GLN A 255 -5.27 14.81 1.30
CA GLN A 255 -6.53 15.55 1.31
C GLN A 255 -6.50 16.75 2.28
N LEU A 256 -5.88 16.59 3.45
CA LEU A 256 -5.71 17.67 4.43
C LEU A 256 -4.84 18.80 3.87
N TRP A 257 -3.77 18.47 3.13
CA TRP A 257 -2.95 19.46 2.42
C TRP A 257 -3.74 20.21 1.35
N ASP A 258 -4.59 19.53 0.59
CA ASP A 258 -5.46 20.17 -0.40
C ASP A 258 -6.41 21.17 0.28
N TRP A 259 -7.03 20.80 1.41
CA TRP A 259 -7.88 21.71 2.16
C TRP A 259 -7.11 22.86 2.82
N ASN A 260 -5.92 22.59 3.38
CA ASN A 260 -5.05 23.63 3.93
C ASN A 260 -4.74 24.71 2.87
N ARG A 261 -4.44 24.29 1.62
CA ARG A 261 -4.18 25.22 0.51
C ARG A 261 -5.42 26.00 0.05
N VAL A 262 -6.61 25.46 0.25
CA VAL A 262 -7.87 26.18 -0.03
C VAL A 262 -8.13 27.23 1.04
N LEU A 263 -7.96 26.88 2.32
CA LEU A 263 -8.09 27.81 3.43
C LEU A 263 -7.09 28.98 3.35
N GLU A 264 -5.89 28.74 2.81
CA GLU A 264 -4.92 29.83 2.56
C GLU A 264 -5.37 30.85 1.49
N ARG A 265 -6.39 30.54 0.70
CA ARG A 265 -6.92 31.39 -0.38
C ARG A 265 -8.25 32.04 -0.04
N GLU A 266 -8.88 31.62 1.05
CA GLU A 266 -10.11 32.18 1.61
C GLU A 266 -9.76 33.37 2.54
#